data_AF-A0A5N8XDF8-F1
#
_entry.id   AF-A0A5N8XDF8-F1
#
_cell.length_a   1.000
_cell.length_b   1.000
_cell.length_c   1.000
_cell.angle_alpha   90.00
_cell.angle_beta   90.00
_cell.angle_gamma   90.00
#
_symmetry.space_group_name_H-M   'P 1'
#
loop_
_entity.id
_entity.type
_entity.pdbx_description
1 polymer ?
#
loop_
_entity_poly.entity_id
_entity_poly.type
_entity_poly.pdbx_seq_one_letter_code
_entity_poly.pdbx_strand_id
1 'polypeptide(L)'
;MTTGPGAVPDVHGPNDAVWDLLVLVALQQGLDEEPDERVEALRRPDFDHGRLVEQAMRHGLLAALAHFLHQHGLRRTLPARLRNPVLSHLLLNRHRARLLTAEALRVSAGFEAAGIRAAWTKGVVVQSTLYEGTGVRMYNDIDMMIAPADRPGALKALTELGYAPSTRFDPVTQELEKISRAAERIYQMSPDHLPHAHRLTADTCVPVVCVDVANSFTWHGCPWQVPVDKVLARIEPTPVEPGTTLPALAPADMFLFLCLHLFREGWVERTIRTKDVSLAQFADIARQWRRASTVTRQRVAEETREFGLSAPIAWVCAHTDQLFATSMVDELGLRATATRAWLASAQGSSGLELCWPGDMERRLRSGEAPVLSPP
;
A
#
# COMPACT_ATOMS: atom_id res chain seq x y z
N MET A 1 -41.15 -21.71 -3.45
CA MET A 1 -40.17 -21.39 -4.51
C MET A 1 -39.48 -20.09 -4.11
N THR A 2 -38.40 -20.21 -3.35
CA THR A 2 -37.57 -19.09 -2.90
C THR A 2 -36.35 -19.03 -3.81
N THR A 3 -36.25 -17.96 -4.59
CA THR A 3 -35.12 -17.67 -5.46
C THR A 3 -33.90 -17.36 -4.60
N GLY A 4 -32.84 -18.16 -4.76
CA GLY A 4 -31.54 -17.92 -4.12
C GLY A 4 -30.90 -16.61 -4.58
N PRO A 5 -29.89 -16.09 -3.85
CA PRO A 5 -29.16 -14.90 -4.26
C PRO A 5 -28.49 -15.17 -5.61
N GLY A 6 -28.92 -14.41 -6.62
CA GLY A 6 -28.34 -14.50 -7.96
C GLY A 6 -26.85 -14.21 -7.90
N ALA A 7 -26.03 -15.17 -8.34
CA ALA A 7 -24.65 -14.91 -8.66
C ALA A 7 -24.60 -13.76 -9.67
N VAL A 8 -23.89 -12.68 -9.33
CA VAL A 8 -23.57 -11.62 -10.30
C VAL A 8 -22.79 -12.32 -11.43
N PRO A 9 -23.31 -12.34 -12.68
CA PRO A 9 -22.59 -12.94 -13.78
C PRO A 9 -21.26 -12.22 -13.94
N ASP A 10 -20.18 -12.99 -14.07
CA ASP A 10 -18.87 -12.47 -14.41
C ASP A 10 -18.93 -11.89 -15.82
N VAL A 11 -19.16 -10.57 -15.91
CA VAL A 11 -19.34 -9.83 -17.16
C VAL A 11 -18.03 -9.72 -17.94
N HIS A 12 -16.90 -10.14 -17.38
CA HIS A 12 -15.59 -9.72 -17.88
C HIS A 12 -14.77 -10.82 -18.55
N GLY A 13 -15.15 -12.09 -18.43
CA GLY A 13 -14.52 -13.20 -19.16
C GLY A 13 -12.99 -13.33 -18.98
N PRO A 14 -12.38 -14.37 -19.57
CA PRO A 14 -10.93 -14.61 -19.50
C PRO A 14 -10.08 -13.70 -20.41
N ASN A 15 -10.68 -12.80 -21.20
CA ASN A 15 -9.98 -11.90 -22.13
C ASN A 15 -10.39 -10.45 -21.87
N ASP A 16 -9.86 -9.85 -20.81
CA ASP A 16 -10.18 -8.50 -20.38
C ASP A 16 -9.01 -7.56 -20.61
N ALA A 17 -8.94 -7.03 -21.82
CA ALA A 17 -7.81 -6.20 -22.25
C ALA A 17 -7.60 -4.94 -21.38
N VAL A 18 -8.66 -4.44 -20.71
CA VAL A 18 -8.51 -3.30 -19.78
C VAL A 18 -7.75 -3.73 -18.53
N TRP A 19 -8.08 -4.90 -17.99
CA TRP A 19 -7.39 -5.48 -16.84
C TRP A 19 -5.95 -5.86 -17.19
N ASP A 20 -5.73 -6.53 -18.32
CA ASP A 20 -4.40 -6.95 -18.76
C ASP A 20 -3.44 -5.76 -18.91
N LEU A 21 -3.95 -4.65 -19.46
CA LEU A 21 -3.21 -3.40 -19.58
C LEU A 21 -2.96 -2.76 -18.22
N LEU A 22 -3.91 -2.82 -17.29
CA LEU A 22 -3.70 -2.29 -15.95
C LEU A 22 -2.62 -3.09 -15.20
N VAL A 23 -2.59 -4.41 -15.36
CA VAL A 23 -1.51 -5.28 -14.85
C VAL A 23 -0.17 -4.92 -15.48
N LEU A 24 -0.11 -4.66 -16.80
CA LEU A 24 1.10 -4.17 -17.46
C LEU A 24 1.58 -2.85 -16.86
N VAL A 25 0.68 -1.87 -16.72
CA VAL A 25 0.98 -0.58 -16.09
C VAL A 25 1.50 -0.80 -14.67
N ALA A 26 0.88 -1.68 -13.88
CA ALA A 26 1.29 -1.99 -12.52
C ALA A 26 2.69 -2.63 -12.43
N LEU A 27 3.08 -3.44 -13.42
CA LEU A 27 4.42 -4.02 -13.51
C LEU A 27 5.48 -2.99 -13.92
N GLN A 28 5.17 -2.16 -14.91
CA GLN A 28 6.12 -1.25 -15.55
C GLN A 28 6.16 0.17 -14.94
N GLN A 29 5.47 0.41 -13.81
CA GLN A 29 5.41 1.71 -13.15
C GLN A 29 6.79 2.37 -12.95
N GLY A 30 7.08 3.48 -13.64
CA GLY A 30 8.34 4.19 -13.46
C GLY A 30 9.58 3.37 -13.85
N LEU A 31 9.43 2.36 -14.73
CA LEU A 31 10.54 1.69 -15.40
C LEU A 31 10.66 2.20 -16.83
N ASP A 32 11.87 2.21 -17.35
CA ASP A 32 12.15 2.47 -18.77
C ASP A 32 12.22 1.16 -19.56
N GLU A 33 11.10 0.43 -19.53
CA GLU A 33 10.91 -0.81 -20.27
C GLU A 33 9.89 -0.58 -21.39
N GLU A 34 10.20 -1.02 -22.61
CA GLU A 34 9.22 -1.01 -23.70
C GLU A 34 8.00 -1.89 -23.34
N PRO A 35 6.77 -1.43 -23.60
CA PRO A 35 5.58 -2.19 -23.32
C PRO A 35 5.43 -3.37 -24.28
N ASP A 36 4.87 -4.47 -23.79
CA ASP A 36 4.53 -5.62 -24.62
C ASP A 36 3.25 -5.41 -25.45
N GLU A 37 2.88 -6.42 -26.23
CA GLU A 37 1.73 -6.42 -27.15
C GLU A 37 0.38 -6.05 -26.53
N ARG A 38 0.22 -6.16 -25.19
CA ARG A 38 -1.01 -5.74 -24.50
C ARG A 38 -1.32 -4.26 -24.72
N VAL A 39 -0.30 -3.44 -24.98
CA VAL A 39 -0.45 -2.01 -25.26
C VAL A 39 -1.25 -1.71 -26.53
N GLU A 40 -1.23 -2.63 -27.50
CA GLU A 40 -1.97 -2.45 -28.76
C GLU A 40 -3.48 -2.46 -28.55
N ALA A 41 -3.95 -3.03 -27.44
CA ALA A 41 -5.36 -2.97 -27.07
C ALA A 41 -5.88 -1.53 -26.95
N LEU A 42 -5.05 -0.58 -26.50
CA LEU A 42 -5.39 0.85 -26.41
C LEU A 42 -5.85 1.45 -27.75
N ARG A 43 -5.42 0.89 -28.89
CA ARG A 43 -5.74 1.43 -30.21
C ARG A 43 -7.02 0.85 -30.80
N ARG A 44 -7.58 -0.20 -30.19
CA ARG A 44 -8.77 -0.86 -30.70
C ARG A 44 -10.00 0.04 -30.57
N PRO A 45 -10.89 0.11 -31.57
CA PRO A 45 -12.09 0.95 -31.52
C PRO A 45 -13.04 0.62 -30.36
N ASP A 46 -13.04 -0.64 -29.90
CA ASP A 46 -13.90 -1.17 -28.84
C ASP A 46 -13.26 -1.10 -27.44
N PHE A 47 -12.05 -0.55 -27.30
CA PHE A 47 -11.37 -0.48 -26.02
C PHE A 47 -12.00 0.56 -25.09
N ASP A 48 -12.38 0.13 -23.88
CA ASP A 48 -12.98 1.00 -22.88
C ASP A 48 -11.91 1.79 -22.09
N HIS A 49 -11.53 2.93 -22.67
CA HIS A 49 -10.61 3.88 -22.05
C HIS A 49 -11.15 4.51 -20.77
N GLY A 50 -12.48 4.61 -20.63
CA GLY A 50 -13.11 5.16 -19.43
C GLY A 50 -12.91 4.22 -18.25
N ARG A 51 -13.18 2.94 -18.47
CA ARG A 51 -12.93 1.87 -17.50
C ARG A 51 -11.45 1.74 -17.14
N LEU A 52 -10.52 1.86 -18.10
CA LEU A 52 -9.09 1.86 -17.78
C LEU A 52 -8.72 2.96 -16.76
N VAL A 53 -9.21 4.19 -16.98
CA VAL A 53 -8.94 5.31 -16.08
C VAL A 53 -9.60 5.10 -14.71
N GLU A 54 -10.84 4.61 -14.69
CA GLU A 54 -11.57 4.29 -13.45
C GLU A 54 -10.86 3.21 -12.63
N GLN A 55 -10.45 2.11 -13.27
CA GLN A 55 -9.71 1.03 -12.62
C GLN A 55 -8.33 1.50 -12.14
N ALA A 56 -7.62 2.32 -12.94
CA ALA A 56 -6.36 2.91 -12.50
C ALA A 56 -6.55 3.83 -11.28
N MET A 57 -7.64 4.59 -11.20
CA MET A 57 -7.96 5.38 -10.01
C MET A 57 -8.23 4.49 -8.80
N ARG A 58 -9.11 3.48 -8.95
CA ARG A 58 -9.50 2.56 -7.87
C ARG A 58 -8.30 1.80 -7.31
N HIS A 59 -7.36 1.43 -8.16
CA HIS A 59 -6.18 0.68 -7.77
C HIS A 59 -4.97 1.53 -7.39
N GLY A 60 -5.10 2.87 -7.33
CA GLY A 60 -3.98 3.75 -6.96
C GLY A 60 -2.88 3.84 -8.02
N LEU A 61 -3.22 3.57 -9.29
CA LEU A 61 -2.33 3.50 -10.45
C LEU A 61 -2.54 4.65 -11.44
N LEU A 62 -3.40 5.64 -11.15
CA LEU A 62 -3.69 6.71 -12.12
C LEU A 62 -2.43 7.53 -12.49
N ALA A 63 -1.59 7.86 -11.51
CA ALA A 63 -0.32 8.54 -11.76
C ALA A 63 0.64 7.65 -12.58
N ALA A 64 0.69 6.35 -12.28
CA ALA A 64 1.47 5.40 -13.05
C ALA A 64 0.98 5.25 -14.50
N LEU A 65 -0.33 5.15 -14.72
CA LEU A 65 -0.95 5.11 -16.06
C LEU A 65 -0.60 6.36 -16.85
N ALA A 66 -0.73 7.54 -16.23
CA ALA A 66 -0.38 8.80 -16.85
C ALA A 66 1.10 8.86 -17.26
N HIS A 67 1.98 8.37 -16.40
CA HIS A 67 3.41 8.30 -16.67
C HIS A 67 3.73 7.35 -17.82
N PHE A 68 3.22 6.12 -17.75
CA PHE A 68 3.33 5.09 -18.78
C PHE A 68 2.89 5.60 -20.16
N LEU A 69 1.69 6.20 -20.24
CA LEU A 69 1.17 6.74 -21.48
C LEU A 69 2.00 7.91 -22.03
N HIS A 70 2.61 8.71 -21.14
CA HIS A 70 3.45 9.82 -21.56
C HIS A 70 4.80 9.33 -22.09
N GLN A 71 5.45 8.42 -21.35
CA GLN A 71 6.77 7.88 -21.65
C GLN A 71 6.79 7.16 -23.00
N HIS A 72 5.78 6.35 -23.31
CA HIS A 72 5.70 5.61 -24.57
C HIS A 72 4.96 6.35 -25.70
N GLY A 73 4.68 7.66 -25.54
CA GLY A 73 4.02 8.46 -26.58
C GLY A 73 2.56 8.07 -26.86
N LEU A 74 1.93 7.31 -25.96
CA LEU A 74 0.57 6.77 -26.10
C LEU A 74 -0.52 7.75 -25.64
N ARG A 75 -0.19 8.89 -25.05
CA ARG A 75 -1.18 9.87 -24.55
C ARG A 75 -2.30 10.21 -25.55
N ARG A 76 -2.01 10.18 -26.86
CA ARG A 76 -3.00 10.49 -27.91
C ARG A 76 -3.99 9.36 -28.18
N THR A 77 -3.74 8.13 -27.73
CA THR A 77 -4.70 7.01 -27.82
C THR A 77 -5.91 7.24 -26.92
N LEU A 78 -5.72 7.87 -25.75
CA LEU A 78 -6.83 8.30 -24.90
C LEU A 78 -7.77 9.27 -25.64
N PRO A 79 -9.10 9.14 -25.45
CA PRO A 79 -10.08 10.15 -25.82
C PRO A 79 -9.68 11.54 -25.31
N ALA A 80 -9.89 12.59 -26.10
CA ALA A 80 -9.44 13.94 -25.80
C ALA A 80 -9.85 14.44 -24.39
N ARG A 81 -11.06 14.07 -23.95
CA ARG A 81 -11.60 14.40 -22.61
C ARG A 81 -10.81 13.81 -21.44
N LEU A 82 -10.09 12.71 -21.64
CA LEU A 82 -9.32 12.02 -20.60
C LEU A 82 -7.85 12.47 -20.55
N ARG A 83 -7.31 13.00 -21.65
CA ARG A 83 -5.87 13.28 -21.80
C ARG A 83 -5.31 14.25 -20.75
N ASN A 84 -6.02 15.34 -20.49
CA ASN A 84 -5.58 16.36 -19.54
C ASN A 84 -5.86 15.95 -18.09
N PRO A 85 -7.05 15.46 -17.70
CA PRO A 85 -7.29 14.99 -16.33
C PRO A 85 -6.28 13.93 -15.87
N VAL A 86 -5.98 12.94 -16.71
CA VAL A 86 -5.01 11.88 -16.41
C VAL A 86 -3.60 12.46 -16.21
N LEU A 87 -3.15 13.35 -17.09
CA LEU A 87 -1.84 13.99 -16.96
C LEU A 87 -1.74 14.91 -15.74
N SER A 88 -2.78 15.72 -15.48
CA SER A 88 -2.82 16.61 -14.32
C SER A 88 -2.69 15.84 -13.02
N HIS A 89 -3.23 14.62 -12.95
CA HIS A 89 -3.09 13.77 -11.78
C HIS A 89 -1.63 13.33 -11.52
N LEU A 90 -0.85 13.01 -12.56
CA LEU A 90 0.58 12.73 -12.39
C LEU A 90 1.35 13.94 -11.86
N LEU A 91 1.06 15.14 -12.37
CA LEU A 91 1.72 16.36 -11.92
C LEU A 91 1.40 16.65 -10.46
N LEU A 92 0.13 16.49 -10.07
CA LEU A 92 -0.31 16.59 -8.68
C LEU A 92 0.37 15.55 -7.79
N ASN A 93 0.46 14.29 -8.22
CA ASN A 93 1.10 13.24 -7.44
C ASN A 93 2.60 13.50 -7.25
N ARG A 94 3.30 13.95 -8.29
CA ARG A 94 4.71 14.37 -8.20
C ARG A 94 4.91 15.53 -7.24
N HIS A 95 4.03 16.52 -7.27
CA HIS A 95 4.05 17.64 -6.35
C HIS A 95 3.85 17.18 -4.90
N ARG A 96 2.81 16.36 -4.66
CA ARG A 96 2.54 15.76 -3.35
C ARG A 96 3.72 14.95 -2.84
N ALA A 97 4.29 14.08 -3.68
CA ALA A 97 5.42 13.25 -3.30
C ALA A 97 6.61 14.09 -2.81
N ARG A 98 6.98 15.15 -3.54
CA ARG A 98 8.05 16.08 -3.11
C ARG A 98 7.72 16.78 -1.79
N LEU A 99 6.49 17.28 -1.64
CA LEU A 99 6.08 17.96 -0.41
C LEU A 99 6.12 17.01 0.79
N LEU A 100 5.59 15.79 0.65
CA LEU A 100 5.60 14.79 1.71
C LEU A 100 7.02 14.32 2.03
N THR A 101 7.91 14.19 1.05
CA THR A 101 9.32 13.84 1.28
C THR A 101 10.06 14.96 2.04
N ALA A 102 9.86 16.23 1.65
CA ALA A 102 10.44 17.36 2.37
C ALA A 102 9.92 17.45 3.81
N GLU A 103 8.62 17.20 4.01
CA GLU A 103 8.01 17.18 5.33
C GLU A 103 8.47 15.98 6.18
N ALA A 104 8.69 14.83 5.56
CA ALA A 104 9.29 13.66 6.18
C ALA A 104 10.69 13.96 6.73
N LEU A 105 11.54 14.62 5.93
CA LEU A 105 12.86 15.08 6.37
C LEU A 105 12.77 16.04 7.57
N ARG A 106 11.83 16.98 7.55
CA ARG A 106 11.59 17.92 8.65
C ARG A 106 11.19 17.19 9.94
N VAL A 107 10.27 16.24 9.84
CA VAL A 107 9.81 15.44 10.99
C VAL A 107 10.93 14.53 11.50
N SER A 108 11.74 13.94 10.60
CA SER A 108 12.88 13.11 10.96
C SER A 108 13.91 13.90 11.77
N ALA A 109 14.24 15.12 11.34
CA ALA A 109 15.16 15.99 12.08
C ALA A 109 14.62 16.36 13.47
N GLY A 110 13.30 16.59 13.60
CA GLY A 110 12.67 16.85 14.90
C GLY A 110 12.69 15.63 15.83
N PHE A 111 12.50 14.43 15.29
CA PHE A 111 12.59 13.18 16.07
C PHE A 111 14.03 12.91 16.52
N GLU A 112 15.01 13.14 15.65
CA GLU A 112 16.43 13.04 15.98
C GLU A 112 16.82 14.02 17.09
N ALA A 113 16.39 15.28 17.01
CA ALA A 113 16.63 16.28 18.05
C ALA A 113 15.98 15.92 19.40
N ALA A 114 14.87 15.18 19.37
CA ALA A 114 14.19 14.65 20.55
C ALA A 114 14.78 13.32 21.06
N GLY A 115 15.80 12.77 20.41
CA GLY A 115 16.41 11.49 20.77
C GLY A 115 15.53 10.27 20.46
N ILE A 116 14.57 10.40 19.55
CA ILE A 116 13.60 9.36 19.20
C ILE A 116 14.11 8.60 17.98
N ARG A 117 14.27 7.28 18.12
CA ARG A 117 14.62 6.41 17.01
C ARG A 117 13.36 6.03 16.24
N ALA A 118 13.31 6.39 14.96
CA ALA A 118 12.20 6.05 14.07
C ALA A 118 12.69 5.36 12.80
N ALA A 119 11.91 4.40 12.29
CA ALA A 119 12.06 3.84 10.96
C ALA A 119 10.99 4.43 10.04
N TRP A 120 11.41 5.13 8.99
CA TRP A 120 10.54 5.60 7.92
C TRP A 120 10.12 4.43 7.04
N THR A 121 8.84 4.38 6.69
CA THR A 121 8.26 3.22 5.99
C THR A 121 7.40 3.62 4.79
N LYS A 122 6.96 2.61 4.02
CA LYS A 122 5.99 2.74 2.93
C LYS A 122 6.28 3.94 2.02
N GLY A 123 5.31 4.83 1.79
CA GLY A 123 5.28 5.73 0.65
C GLY A 123 6.55 6.54 0.42
N VAL A 124 7.03 7.23 1.46
CA VAL A 124 8.19 8.12 1.37
C VAL A 124 9.45 7.37 0.94
N VAL A 125 9.68 6.17 1.50
CA VAL A 125 10.89 5.38 1.25
C VAL A 125 10.75 4.50 0.02
N VAL A 126 9.57 3.90 -0.18
CA VAL A 126 9.28 3.01 -1.31
C VAL A 126 9.31 3.80 -2.63
N GLN A 127 8.84 5.05 -2.65
CA GLN A 127 8.87 5.91 -3.83
C GLN A 127 10.31 6.15 -4.35
N SER A 128 11.32 6.26 -3.48
CA SER A 128 12.71 6.40 -3.92
C SER A 128 13.35 5.05 -4.24
N THR A 129 13.15 4.04 -3.40
CA THR A 129 13.83 2.73 -3.50
C THR A 129 13.30 1.84 -4.62
N LEU A 130 11.99 1.86 -4.89
CA LEU A 130 11.37 1.00 -5.90
C LEU A 130 10.98 1.76 -7.18
N TYR A 131 10.74 3.06 -7.08
CA TYR A 131 10.22 3.89 -8.19
C TYR A 131 11.13 5.06 -8.56
N GLU A 132 12.39 5.05 -8.07
CA GLU A 132 13.46 5.95 -8.51
C GLU A 132 13.10 7.45 -8.38
N GLY A 133 12.23 7.79 -7.43
CA GLY A 133 11.82 9.17 -7.19
C GLY A 133 10.96 9.78 -8.31
N THR A 134 10.46 8.98 -9.26
CA THR A 134 9.66 9.45 -10.42
C THR A 134 8.33 10.13 -10.04
N GLY A 135 7.87 9.95 -8.80
CA GLY A 135 6.61 10.47 -8.26
C GLY A 135 5.37 9.81 -8.86
N VAL A 136 5.47 8.53 -9.25
CA VAL A 136 4.36 7.77 -9.83
C VAL A 136 3.60 6.93 -8.82
N ARG A 137 4.24 6.54 -7.71
CA ARG A 137 3.59 5.81 -6.63
C ARG A 137 2.73 6.78 -5.83
N MET A 138 1.46 6.45 -5.63
CA MET A 138 0.56 7.27 -4.85
C MET A 138 0.70 6.99 -3.36
N TYR A 139 0.73 8.03 -2.54
CA TYR A 139 0.64 7.99 -1.07
C TYR A 139 0.17 9.36 -0.56
N ASN A 140 -0.47 9.39 0.61
CA ASN A 140 -1.17 10.59 1.11
C ASN A 140 -0.76 10.98 2.54
N ASP A 141 0.10 10.20 3.15
CA ASP A 141 0.56 10.30 4.52
C ASP A 141 2.05 10.00 4.60
N ILE A 142 2.57 10.26 5.78
CA ILE A 142 3.94 9.99 6.19
C ILE A 142 3.88 8.84 7.20
N ASP A 143 4.34 7.65 6.80
CA ASP A 143 4.40 6.49 7.67
C ASP A 143 5.77 6.35 8.35
N MET A 144 5.78 6.13 9.66
CA MET A 144 6.98 5.73 10.40
C MET A 144 6.66 4.73 11.51
N MET A 145 7.69 4.09 12.04
CA MET A 145 7.61 3.17 13.16
C MET A 145 8.56 3.61 14.27
N ILE A 146 8.08 3.58 15.52
CA ILE A 146 8.87 3.87 16.72
C ILE A 146 8.70 2.76 17.76
N ALA A 147 9.58 2.72 18.75
CA ALA A 147 9.40 1.83 19.89
C ALA A 147 8.16 2.24 20.69
N PRO A 148 7.37 1.31 21.25
CA PRO A 148 6.21 1.64 22.09
C PRO A 148 6.54 2.57 23.27
N ALA A 149 7.76 2.49 23.81
CA ALA A 149 8.22 3.34 24.90
C ALA A 149 8.34 4.83 24.50
N ASP A 150 8.56 5.12 23.21
CA ASP A 150 8.78 6.48 22.71
C ASP A 150 7.48 7.22 22.40
N ARG A 151 6.30 6.58 22.57
CA ARG A 151 4.98 7.17 22.29
C ARG A 151 4.80 8.58 22.89
N PRO A 152 5.08 8.82 24.19
CA PRO A 152 4.92 10.16 24.76
C PRO A 152 5.87 11.18 24.14
N GLY A 153 7.12 10.78 23.88
CA GLY A 153 8.14 11.63 23.25
C GLY A 153 7.75 12.00 21.82
N ALA A 154 7.29 11.04 21.02
CA ALA A 154 6.90 11.26 19.63
C ALA A 154 5.68 12.18 19.51
N LEU A 155 4.66 12.02 20.37
CA LEU A 155 3.52 12.94 20.40
C LEU A 155 3.95 14.37 20.74
N LYS A 156 4.87 14.52 21.71
CA LYS A 156 5.42 15.83 22.08
C LYS A 156 6.20 16.45 20.92
N ALA A 157 7.11 15.69 20.29
CA ALA A 157 7.90 16.16 19.15
C ALA A 157 7.02 16.57 17.96
N LEU A 158 6.00 15.78 17.62
CA LEU A 158 5.02 16.14 16.58
C LEU A 158 4.27 17.43 16.92
N THR A 159 3.85 17.59 18.18
CA THR A 159 3.17 18.81 18.63
C THR A 159 4.06 20.05 18.51
N GLU A 160 5.33 19.94 18.91
CA GLU A 160 6.35 21.01 18.75
C GLU A 160 6.64 21.34 17.28
N LEU A 161 6.53 20.35 16.40
CA LEU A 161 6.61 20.52 14.94
C LEU A 161 5.34 21.09 14.30
N GLY A 162 4.30 21.39 15.09
CA GLY A 162 3.05 22.00 14.65
C GLY A 162 1.96 21.03 14.22
N TYR A 163 2.10 19.73 14.53
CA TYR A 163 1.06 18.74 14.27
C TYR A 163 0.05 18.68 15.41
N ALA A 164 -1.24 18.54 15.06
CA ALA A 164 -2.31 18.30 16.01
C ALA A 164 -2.63 16.79 16.07
N PRO A 165 -2.29 16.06 17.16
CA PRO A 165 -2.64 14.66 17.30
C PRO A 165 -4.15 14.47 17.52
N SER A 166 -4.66 13.28 17.20
CA SER A 166 -6.09 12.94 17.37
C SER A 166 -7.02 13.89 16.62
N THR A 167 -6.61 14.32 15.42
CA THR A 167 -7.42 15.16 14.55
C THR A 167 -7.73 14.48 13.23
N ARG A 168 -8.68 15.04 12.48
CA ARG A 168 -8.93 14.76 11.07
C ARG A 168 -9.09 16.08 10.33
N PHE A 169 -8.80 16.09 9.03
CA PHE A 169 -9.07 17.25 8.17
C PHE A 169 -10.51 17.21 7.65
N ASP A 170 -11.24 18.31 7.79
CA ASP A 170 -12.53 18.51 7.13
C ASP A 170 -12.32 19.29 5.82
N PRO A 171 -12.60 18.69 4.65
CA PRO A 171 -12.37 19.34 3.35
C PRO A 171 -13.36 20.48 3.05
N VAL A 172 -14.49 20.57 3.76
CA VAL A 172 -15.51 21.63 3.58
C VAL A 172 -15.10 22.89 4.34
N THR A 173 -14.75 22.77 5.61
CA THR A 173 -14.30 23.90 6.43
C THR A 173 -12.83 24.24 6.22
N GLN A 174 -12.05 23.29 5.68
CA GLN A 174 -10.58 23.35 5.57
C GLN A 174 -9.87 23.47 6.92
N GLU A 175 -10.48 22.95 7.98
CA GLU A 175 -9.96 22.98 9.34
C GLU A 175 -9.61 21.58 9.87
N LEU A 176 -8.82 21.55 10.95
CA LEU A 176 -8.56 20.33 11.70
C LEU A 176 -9.58 20.19 12.83
N GLU A 177 -10.28 19.06 12.83
CA GLU A 177 -11.26 18.73 13.86
C GLU A 177 -10.78 17.58 14.72
N LYS A 178 -11.11 17.58 16.01
CA LYS A 178 -10.86 16.43 16.87
C LYS A 178 -11.63 15.21 16.40
N ILE A 179 -11.00 14.05 16.45
CA ILE A 179 -11.69 12.78 16.20
C ILE A 179 -12.75 12.52 17.30
N SER A 180 -13.73 11.68 16.98
CA SER A 180 -14.78 11.34 17.96
C SER A 180 -14.23 10.53 19.13
N ARG A 181 -14.88 10.60 20.29
CA ARG A 181 -14.53 9.75 21.46
C ARG A 181 -14.54 8.25 21.14
N ALA A 182 -15.40 7.83 20.21
CA ALA A 182 -15.44 6.44 19.75
C ALA A 182 -14.16 6.07 18.97
N ALA A 183 -13.67 6.97 18.11
CA ALA A 183 -12.40 6.80 17.41
C ALA A 183 -11.20 6.81 18.37
N GLU A 184 -11.17 7.71 19.36
CA GLU A 184 -10.13 7.71 20.40
C GLU A 184 -10.07 6.38 21.17
N ARG A 185 -11.24 5.81 21.52
CA ARG A 185 -11.31 4.49 22.19
C ARG A 185 -10.75 3.37 21.32
N ILE A 186 -10.92 3.42 20.00
CA ILE A 186 -10.33 2.42 19.09
C ILE A 186 -8.80 2.44 19.19
N TYR A 187 -8.18 3.63 19.20
CA TYR A 187 -6.72 3.75 19.40
C TYR A 187 -6.26 3.23 20.76
N GLN A 188 -7.07 3.38 21.81
CA GLN A 188 -6.75 2.87 23.14
C GLN A 188 -6.84 1.34 23.21
N MET A 189 -7.81 0.74 22.52
CA MET A 189 -8.01 -0.71 22.49
C MET A 189 -7.07 -1.45 21.54
N SER A 190 -6.53 -0.75 20.52
CA SER A 190 -5.56 -1.30 19.56
C SER A 190 -4.36 -0.35 19.48
N PRO A 191 -3.43 -0.40 20.45
CA PRO A 191 -2.33 0.55 20.59
C PRO A 191 -1.21 0.36 19.56
N ASP A 192 -1.54 -0.17 18.38
CA ASP A 192 -0.61 -0.45 17.28
C ASP A 192 -0.06 0.82 16.65
N HIS A 193 -0.77 1.93 16.81
CA HIS A 193 -0.40 3.25 16.27
C HIS A 193 -0.65 4.33 17.32
N LEU A 194 0.02 5.47 17.17
CA LEU A 194 -0.46 6.72 17.74
C LEU A 194 -1.71 7.17 16.99
N PRO A 195 -2.63 7.93 17.64
CA PRO A 195 -3.65 8.65 16.88
C PRO A 195 -2.98 9.51 15.81
N HIS A 196 -3.47 9.44 14.56
CA HIS A 196 -2.95 10.23 13.45
C HIS A 196 -2.81 11.71 13.84
N ALA A 197 -1.70 12.30 13.43
CA ALA A 197 -1.40 13.70 13.67
C ALA A 197 -1.43 14.46 12.35
N HIS A 198 -2.11 15.60 12.33
CA HIS A 198 -2.28 16.39 11.11
C HIS A 198 -1.70 17.79 11.25
N ARG A 199 -1.16 18.32 10.16
CA ARG A 199 -0.70 19.70 10.07
C ARG A 199 -1.26 20.33 8.80
N LEU A 200 -1.90 21.50 8.93
CA LEU A 200 -2.32 22.29 7.78
C LEU A 200 -1.10 22.84 7.04
N THR A 201 -1.22 22.97 5.73
CA THR A 201 -0.20 23.60 4.89
C THR A 201 -0.77 24.79 4.14
N ALA A 202 0.10 25.67 3.66
CA ALA A 202 -0.28 26.75 2.74
C ALA A 202 -0.41 26.28 1.29
N ASP A 203 -0.17 24.99 1.01
CA ASP A 203 -0.21 24.42 -0.33
C ASP A 203 -1.65 24.13 -0.77
N THR A 204 -2.04 24.69 -1.91
CA THR A 204 -3.39 24.54 -2.46
C THR A 204 -3.72 23.08 -2.83
N CYS A 205 -2.72 22.31 -3.23
CA CYS A 205 -2.88 20.94 -3.71
C CYS A 205 -2.75 19.90 -2.58
N VAL A 206 -2.08 20.25 -1.49
CA VAL A 206 -1.87 19.40 -0.32
C VAL A 206 -2.19 20.19 0.96
N PRO A 207 -3.47 20.52 1.22
CA PRO A 207 -3.86 21.41 2.32
C PRO A 207 -3.56 20.84 3.71
N VAL A 208 -3.31 19.53 3.82
CA VAL A 208 -2.99 18.85 5.06
C VAL A 208 -1.90 17.80 4.81
N VAL A 209 -0.99 17.67 5.78
CA VAL A 209 -0.09 16.51 5.92
C VAL A 209 -0.55 15.67 7.11
N CYS A 210 -0.68 14.37 6.89
CA CYS A 210 -0.92 13.38 7.93
C CYS A 210 0.37 12.63 8.24
N VAL A 211 0.67 12.45 9.53
CA VAL A 211 1.71 11.56 10.02
C VAL A 211 1.05 10.37 10.71
N ASP A 212 1.38 9.17 10.23
CA ASP A 212 1.00 7.89 10.80
C ASP A 212 2.22 7.25 11.49
N VAL A 213 2.07 6.95 12.78
CA VAL A 213 3.16 6.44 13.62
C VAL A 213 2.77 5.09 14.17
N ALA A 214 3.34 4.04 13.59
CA ALA A 214 3.23 2.67 14.04
C ALA A 214 4.10 2.42 15.29
N ASN A 215 3.57 1.60 16.18
CA ASN A 215 4.23 1.06 17.36
C ASN A 215 4.25 -0.47 17.36
N SER A 216 3.68 -1.08 16.34
CA SER A 216 3.70 -2.51 16.08
C SER A 216 4.09 -2.75 14.64
N PHE A 217 4.83 -3.82 14.40
CA PHE A 217 5.15 -4.29 13.06
C PHE A 217 3.98 -5.05 12.42
N THR A 218 3.07 -5.58 13.25
CA THR A 218 1.85 -6.27 12.84
C THR A 218 0.63 -5.50 13.37
N TRP A 219 -0.19 -6.12 14.23
CA TRP A 219 -1.31 -5.47 14.91
C TRP A 219 -1.64 -6.16 16.24
N HIS A 220 -2.48 -5.51 17.03
CA HIS A 220 -2.72 -5.89 18.41
C HIS A 220 -3.54 -7.17 18.45
N GLY A 221 -3.10 -8.12 19.28
CA GLY A 221 -3.80 -9.38 19.51
C GLY A 221 -3.71 -10.38 18.35
N CYS A 222 -2.94 -10.11 17.28
CA CYS A 222 -2.74 -11.09 16.23
C CYS A 222 -1.72 -12.18 16.63
N PRO A 223 -1.84 -13.40 16.09
CA PRO A 223 -0.93 -14.50 16.43
C PRO A 223 0.49 -14.31 15.89
N TRP A 224 0.68 -13.37 14.96
CA TRP A 224 1.98 -13.05 14.36
C TRP A 224 2.59 -11.82 15.02
N GLN A 225 3.72 -11.97 15.70
CA GLN A 225 4.36 -10.86 16.41
C GLN A 225 5.83 -10.77 15.98
N VAL A 226 6.21 -9.59 15.49
CA VAL A 226 7.60 -9.26 15.16
C VAL A 226 8.09 -8.23 16.17
N PRO A 227 9.16 -8.50 16.94
CA PRO A 227 9.63 -7.56 17.95
C PRO A 227 10.14 -6.27 17.31
N VAL A 228 9.46 -5.15 17.59
CA VAL A 228 9.79 -3.83 17.03
C VAL A 228 11.23 -3.43 17.36
N ASP A 229 11.74 -3.73 18.55
CA ASP A 229 13.12 -3.40 18.92
C ASP A 229 14.16 -4.11 18.04
N LYS A 230 13.90 -5.37 17.63
CA LYS A 230 14.79 -6.10 16.71
C LYS A 230 14.86 -5.44 15.34
N VAL A 231 13.71 -4.98 14.86
CA VAL A 231 13.57 -4.30 13.57
C VAL A 231 14.22 -2.92 13.62
N LEU A 232 13.90 -2.13 14.66
CA LEU A 232 14.46 -0.80 14.85
C LEU A 232 15.98 -0.84 15.02
N ALA A 233 16.53 -1.87 15.67
CA ALA A 233 17.97 -2.04 15.82
C ALA A 233 18.74 -2.09 14.50
N ARG A 234 18.07 -2.48 13.40
CA ARG A 234 18.66 -2.68 12.07
C ARG A 234 18.26 -1.62 11.03
N ILE A 235 17.65 -0.50 11.44
CA ILE A 235 17.30 0.54 10.47
C ILE A 235 18.53 1.04 9.73
N GLU A 236 18.36 1.33 8.44
CA GLU A 236 19.42 1.70 7.52
C GLU A 236 19.14 3.08 6.91
N PRO A 237 20.15 3.92 6.68
CA PRO A 237 19.97 5.16 5.95
C PRO A 237 19.57 4.87 4.51
N THR A 238 18.39 5.33 4.11
CA THR A 238 17.84 5.11 2.78
C THR A 238 17.74 6.42 2.01
N PRO A 239 18.32 6.53 0.81
CA PRO A 239 18.21 7.73 -0.03
C PRO A 239 16.75 8.04 -0.36
N VAL A 240 16.35 9.31 -0.19
CA VAL A 240 15.01 9.80 -0.58
C VAL A 240 15.08 10.96 -1.56
N GLU A 241 16.17 11.72 -1.53
CA GLU A 241 16.51 12.78 -2.48
C GLU A 241 18.03 12.80 -2.71
N PRO A 242 18.54 13.41 -3.79
CA PRO A 242 19.99 13.54 -4.00
C PRO A 242 20.67 14.20 -2.80
N GLY A 243 21.55 13.45 -2.12
CA GLY A 243 22.30 13.93 -0.96
C GLY A 243 21.58 13.81 0.38
N THR A 244 20.34 13.30 0.42
CA THR A 244 19.55 13.22 1.66
C THR A 244 18.98 11.81 1.89
N THR A 245 19.05 11.35 3.14
CA THR A 245 18.58 10.01 3.55
C THR A 245 17.60 10.09 4.70
N LEU A 246 16.70 9.11 4.80
CA LEU A 246 15.89 8.84 5.98
C LEU A 246 16.27 7.47 6.59
N PRO A 247 16.27 7.32 7.92
CA PRO A 247 16.46 6.01 8.54
C PRO A 247 15.22 5.14 8.27
N ALA A 248 15.35 4.06 7.51
CA ALA A 248 14.22 3.21 7.12
C ALA A 248 14.42 1.76 7.58
N LEU A 249 13.36 0.96 7.45
CA LEU A 249 13.47 -0.48 7.63
C LEU A 249 14.49 -1.06 6.65
N ALA A 250 15.30 -2.01 7.13
CA ALA A 250 16.17 -2.80 6.26
C ALA A 250 15.33 -3.48 5.15
N PRO A 251 15.90 -3.77 3.97
CA PRO A 251 15.12 -4.25 2.81
C PRO A 251 14.26 -5.50 3.08
N ALA A 252 14.74 -6.45 3.90
CA ALA A 252 13.98 -7.64 4.27
C ALA A 252 12.81 -7.30 5.22
N ASP A 253 13.07 -6.48 6.23
CA ASP A 253 12.05 -5.98 7.16
C ASP A 253 10.98 -5.16 6.41
N MET A 254 11.36 -4.31 5.45
CA MET A 254 10.40 -3.56 4.62
C MET A 254 9.50 -4.49 3.81
N PHE A 255 10.04 -5.57 3.24
CA PHE A 255 9.24 -6.54 2.48
C PHE A 255 8.21 -7.24 3.37
N LEU A 256 8.65 -7.75 4.53
CA LEU A 256 7.75 -8.37 5.49
C LEU A 256 6.68 -7.39 5.99
N PHE A 257 7.06 -6.13 6.24
CA PHE A 257 6.15 -5.10 6.69
C PHE A 257 5.06 -4.78 5.66
N LEU A 258 5.42 -4.65 4.37
CA LEU A 258 4.46 -4.44 3.29
C LEU A 258 3.52 -5.65 3.12
N CYS A 259 4.06 -6.87 3.19
CA CYS A 259 3.24 -8.09 3.17
C CYS A 259 2.24 -8.11 4.33
N LEU A 260 2.67 -7.86 5.56
CA LEU A 260 1.79 -7.92 6.74
C LEU A 260 0.72 -6.82 6.72
N HIS A 261 1.03 -5.63 6.20
CA HIS A 261 0.05 -4.57 5.97
C HIS A 261 -0.99 -4.98 4.95
N LEU A 262 -0.54 -5.47 3.79
CA LEU A 262 -1.44 -5.94 2.73
C LEU A 262 -2.31 -7.11 3.21
N PHE A 263 -1.73 -8.06 3.94
CA PHE A 263 -2.46 -9.17 4.54
C PHE A 263 -3.54 -8.67 5.50
N ARG A 264 -3.21 -7.77 6.43
CA ARG A 264 -4.18 -7.20 7.37
C ARG A 264 -5.35 -6.52 6.65
N GLU A 265 -5.06 -5.74 5.61
CA GLU A 265 -6.10 -5.05 4.82
C GLU A 265 -6.97 -6.04 4.04
N GLY A 266 -6.35 -7.07 3.44
CA GLY A 266 -7.03 -8.05 2.60
C GLY A 266 -7.68 -9.23 3.31
N TRP A 267 -7.38 -9.45 4.59
CA TRP A 267 -7.82 -10.63 5.33
C TRP A 267 -8.77 -10.31 6.49
N VAL A 268 -8.66 -9.14 7.11
CA VAL A 268 -9.53 -8.76 8.24
C VAL A 268 -10.84 -8.14 7.75
N GLU A 269 -11.97 -8.78 8.04
CA GLU A 269 -13.32 -8.38 7.59
C GLU A 269 -13.59 -6.88 7.78
N ARG A 270 -13.26 -6.34 8.95
CA ARG A 270 -13.49 -4.93 9.26
C ARG A 270 -12.78 -4.01 8.27
N THR A 271 -11.55 -4.34 7.90
CA THR A 271 -10.77 -3.52 6.94
C THR A 271 -11.33 -3.69 5.55
N ILE A 272 -11.56 -4.94 5.11
CA ILE A 272 -12.14 -5.29 3.81
C ILE A 272 -13.41 -4.49 3.52
N ARG A 273 -14.31 -4.33 4.51
CA ARG A 273 -15.57 -3.58 4.37
C ARG A 273 -15.39 -2.07 4.20
N THR A 274 -14.29 -1.51 4.67
CA THR A 274 -14.04 -0.05 4.63
C THR A 274 -13.14 0.38 3.47
N LYS A 275 -12.11 -0.41 3.19
CA LYS A 275 -11.12 -0.17 2.16
C LYS A 275 -10.50 -1.53 1.82
N ASP A 276 -10.91 -2.08 0.70
CA ASP A 276 -10.33 -3.33 0.21
C ASP A 276 -8.95 -3.09 -0.44
N VAL A 277 -8.25 -4.18 -0.72
CA VAL A 277 -6.93 -4.19 -1.34
C VAL A 277 -6.93 -3.68 -2.79
N SER A 278 -5.76 -3.29 -3.25
CA SER A 278 -5.54 -2.71 -4.58
C SER A 278 -4.39 -3.39 -5.32
N LEU A 279 -4.44 -3.38 -6.66
CA LEU A 279 -3.39 -3.95 -7.49
C LEU A 279 -2.02 -3.29 -7.24
N ALA A 280 -1.99 -1.98 -6.94
CA ALA A 280 -0.74 -1.27 -6.62
C ALA A 280 -0.01 -1.85 -5.40
N GLN A 281 -0.73 -2.34 -4.39
CA GLN A 281 -0.10 -2.95 -3.22
C GLN A 281 0.60 -4.27 -3.56
N PHE A 282 -0.04 -5.11 -4.36
CA PHE A 282 0.61 -6.33 -4.85
C PHE A 282 1.77 -6.01 -5.81
N ALA A 283 1.68 -4.92 -6.57
CA ALA A 283 2.77 -4.47 -7.44
C ALA A 283 4.00 -4.02 -6.65
N ASP A 284 3.83 -3.36 -5.50
CA ASP A 284 4.93 -3.04 -4.58
C ASP A 284 5.66 -4.33 -4.14
N ILE A 285 4.92 -5.38 -3.75
CA ILE A 285 5.49 -6.68 -3.35
C ILE A 285 6.26 -7.32 -4.51
N ALA A 286 5.64 -7.45 -5.67
CA ALA A 286 6.25 -8.06 -6.85
C ALA A 286 7.54 -7.33 -7.25
N ARG A 287 7.50 -5.99 -7.25
CA ARG A 287 8.64 -5.15 -7.61
C ARG A 287 9.77 -5.25 -6.59
N GLN A 288 9.46 -5.17 -5.31
CA GLN A 288 10.47 -5.31 -4.27
C GLN A 288 11.15 -6.67 -4.35
N TRP A 289 10.39 -7.75 -4.56
CA TRP A 289 10.94 -9.10 -4.71
C TRP A 289 11.86 -9.21 -5.92
N ARG A 290 11.44 -8.70 -7.09
CA ARG A 290 12.25 -8.69 -8.31
C ARG A 290 13.57 -7.95 -8.15
N ARG A 291 13.56 -6.80 -7.44
CA ARG A 291 14.78 -6.00 -7.16
C ARG A 291 15.60 -6.52 -5.98
N ALA A 292 15.05 -7.40 -5.14
CA ALA A 292 15.73 -7.91 -3.96
C ALA A 292 16.94 -8.77 -4.33
N SER A 293 18.07 -8.50 -3.67
CA SER A 293 19.27 -9.32 -3.78
C SER A 293 19.05 -10.73 -3.21
N THR A 294 19.90 -11.69 -3.59
CA THR A 294 19.87 -13.04 -3.02
C THR A 294 19.98 -13.02 -1.48
N VAL A 295 20.82 -12.15 -0.92
CA VAL A 295 20.97 -11.98 0.54
C VAL A 295 19.68 -11.49 1.17
N THR A 296 19.03 -10.51 0.56
CA THR A 296 17.73 -9.99 1.03
C THR A 296 16.67 -11.08 1.01
N ARG A 297 16.57 -11.86 -0.07
CA ARG A 297 15.59 -12.96 -0.17
C ARG A 297 15.84 -14.07 0.86
N GLN A 298 17.11 -14.42 1.08
CA GLN A 298 17.49 -15.36 2.14
C GLN A 298 17.07 -14.84 3.52
N ARG A 299 17.30 -13.54 3.80
CA ARG A 299 16.90 -12.91 5.05
C ARG A 299 15.39 -12.92 5.26
N VAL A 300 14.60 -12.63 4.22
CA VAL A 300 13.13 -12.73 4.27
C VAL A 300 12.71 -14.17 4.62
N ALA A 301 13.32 -15.18 4.02
CA ALA A 301 13.01 -16.58 4.32
C ALA A 301 13.37 -16.97 5.76
N GLU A 302 14.52 -16.52 6.26
CA GLU A 302 14.94 -16.72 7.64
C GLU A 302 13.97 -16.08 8.64
N GLU A 303 13.66 -14.80 8.45
CA GLU A 303 12.80 -14.04 9.36
C GLU A 303 11.34 -14.50 9.30
N THR A 304 10.87 -14.94 8.12
CA THR A 304 9.55 -15.59 7.99
C THR A 304 9.46 -16.82 8.89
N ARG A 305 10.54 -17.63 8.97
CA ARG A 305 10.58 -18.78 9.88
C ARG A 305 10.77 -18.38 11.34
N GLU A 306 11.72 -17.48 11.61
CA GLU A 306 12.06 -17.01 12.97
C GLU A 306 10.83 -16.44 13.68
N PHE A 307 10.03 -15.63 12.98
CA PHE A 307 8.87 -14.94 13.53
C PHE A 307 7.54 -15.68 13.27
N GLY A 308 7.57 -16.89 12.71
CA GLY A 308 6.37 -17.69 12.46
C GLY A 308 5.39 -17.07 11.47
N LEU A 309 5.88 -16.33 10.47
CA LEU A 309 5.09 -15.56 9.51
C LEU A 309 4.67 -16.36 8.27
N SER A 310 4.91 -17.67 8.23
CA SER A 310 4.64 -18.47 7.02
C SER A 310 3.22 -18.31 6.49
N ALA A 311 2.21 -18.24 7.37
CA ALA A 311 0.80 -18.12 6.97
C ALA A 311 0.48 -16.77 6.27
N PRO A 312 0.72 -15.59 6.88
CA PRO A 312 0.43 -14.31 6.24
C PRO A 312 1.31 -14.06 5.01
N ILE A 313 2.59 -14.48 5.04
CA ILE A 313 3.48 -14.33 3.88
C ILE A 313 3.04 -15.24 2.73
N ALA A 314 2.65 -16.49 3.00
CA ALA A 314 2.11 -17.37 1.97
C ALA A 314 0.86 -16.80 1.30
N TRP A 315 -0.02 -16.16 2.08
CA TRP A 315 -1.24 -15.54 1.54
C TRP A 315 -0.90 -14.43 0.54
N VAL A 316 -0.01 -13.52 0.90
CA VAL A 316 0.38 -12.39 0.04
C VAL A 316 1.18 -12.86 -1.17
N CYS A 317 2.22 -13.69 -0.95
CA CYS A 317 3.07 -14.17 -2.01
C CYS A 317 2.29 -14.99 -3.03
N ALA A 318 1.37 -15.86 -2.61
CA ALA A 318 0.59 -16.68 -3.55
C ALA A 318 -0.36 -15.84 -4.41
N HIS A 319 -1.05 -14.86 -3.82
CA HIS A 319 -1.90 -13.95 -4.60
C HIS A 319 -1.07 -13.06 -5.53
N THR A 320 0.12 -12.63 -5.10
CA THR A 320 1.04 -11.86 -5.96
C THR A 320 1.58 -12.72 -7.11
N ASP A 321 1.96 -13.98 -6.84
CA ASP A 321 2.42 -14.95 -7.84
C ASP A 321 1.33 -15.18 -8.91
N GLN A 322 0.06 -15.30 -8.50
CA GLN A 322 -1.07 -15.42 -9.43
C GLN A 322 -1.26 -14.17 -10.30
N LEU A 323 -1.17 -12.97 -9.71
CA LEU A 323 -1.40 -11.70 -10.42
C LEU A 323 -0.26 -11.31 -11.38
N PHE A 324 0.99 -11.66 -11.03
CA PHE A 324 2.18 -11.11 -11.70
C PHE A 324 3.17 -12.17 -12.17
N ALA A 325 2.79 -13.45 -12.13
CA ALA A 325 3.62 -14.60 -12.52
C ALA A 325 5.01 -14.59 -11.84
N THR A 326 5.06 -14.22 -10.56
CA THR A 326 6.26 -14.38 -9.73
C THR A 326 6.37 -15.81 -9.18
N SER A 327 7.48 -16.12 -8.49
CA SER A 327 7.80 -17.43 -7.93
C SER A 327 8.07 -17.41 -6.42
N MET A 328 7.50 -16.43 -5.71
CA MET A 328 7.83 -16.17 -4.30
C MET A 328 7.47 -17.33 -3.39
N VAL A 329 6.30 -17.97 -3.59
CA VAL A 329 5.88 -19.12 -2.78
C VAL A 329 6.89 -20.26 -2.86
N ASP A 330 7.49 -20.47 -4.03
CA ASP A 330 8.42 -21.55 -4.28
C ASP A 330 9.80 -21.23 -3.73
N GLU A 331 10.28 -20.03 -3.99
CA GLU A 331 11.56 -19.52 -3.48
C GLU A 331 11.60 -19.48 -1.95
N LEU A 332 10.46 -19.16 -1.31
CA LEU A 332 10.33 -19.12 0.15
C LEU A 332 9.97 -20.47 0.79
N GLY A 333 9.69 -21.51 0.00
CA GLY A 333 9.30 -22.82 0.51
C GLY A 333 7.92 -22.85 1.19
N LEU A 334 6.97 -22.04 0.71
CA LEU A 334 5.67 -21.82 1.34
C LEU A 334 4.51 -22.63 0.71
N ARG A 335 4.79 -23.50 -0.27
CA ARG A 335 3.76 -24.29 -0.98
C ARG A 335 2.79 -25.03 -0.06
N ALA A 336 3.31 -25.65 1.01
CA ALA A 336 2.48 -26.40 1.96
C ALA A 336 1.53 -25.51 2.78
N THR A 337 1.87 -24.23 2.94
CA THR A 337 1.08 -23.24 3.67
C THR A 337 0.08 -22.52 2.76
N ALA A 338 0.44 -22.29 1.49
CA ALA A 338 -0.39 -21.62 0.48
C ALA A 338 -1.53 -22.51 -0.06
N THR A 339 -2.29 -23.14 0.82
CA THR A 339 -3.44 -23.99 0.43
C THR A 339 -4.59 -23.14 -0.11
N ARG A 340 -5.38 -23.70 -1.03
CA ARG A 340 -6.57 -23.01 -1.57
C ARG A 340 -7.52 -22.51 -0.47
N ALA A 341 -7.73 -23.32 0.56
CA ALA A 341 -8.57 -22.95 1.71
C ALA A 341 -8.02 -21.74 2.45
N TRP A 342 -6.71 -21.69 2.68
CA TRP A 342 -6.06 -20.55 3.33
C TRP A 342 -6.12 -19.28 2.48
N LEU A 343 -5.85 -19.39 1.17
CA LEU A 343 -5.90 -18.23 0.26
C LEU A 343 -7.30 -17.61 0.15
N ALA A 344 -8.33 -18.44 0.28
CA ALA A 344 -9.74 -18.03 0.30
C ALA A 344 -10.27 -17.70 1.71
N SER A 345 -9.41 -17.66 2.74
CA SER A 345 -9.82 -17.35 4.12
C SER A 345 -9.85 -15.84 4.40
N ALA A 346 -10.57 -15.48 5.46
CA ALA A 346 -10.64 -14.15 6.07
C ALA A 346 -10.91 -14.30 7.58
N GLN A 347 -10.65 -13.23 8.33
CA GLN A 347 -10.95 -13.16 9.77
C GLN A 347 -12.07 -12.18 10.05
N GLY A 348 -13.15 -12.70 10.62
CA GLY A 348 -14.27 -11.93 11.15
C GLY A 348 -14.03 -11.41 12.56
N SER A 349 -15.02 -10.69 13.08
CA SER A 349 -15.02 -10.21 14.47
C SER A 349 -14.85 -11.36 15.48
N SER A 350 -14.13 -11.09 16.58
CA SER A 350 -13.92 -12.05 17.67
C SER A 350 -13.26 -13.37 17.25
N GLY A 351 -12.48 -13.35 16.16
CA GLY A 351 -11.75 -14.53 15.67
C GLY A 351 -12.58 -15.52 14.87
N LEU A 352 -13.80 -15.13 14.45
CA LEU A 352 -14.62 -15.96 13.55
C LEU A 352 -13.86 -16.24 12.25
N GLU A 353 -13.72 -17.51 11.89
CA GLU A 353 -13.17 -17.89 10.60
C GLU A 353 -14.21 -17.66 9.50
N LEU A 354 -13.78 -16.96 8.46
CA LEU A 354 -14.59 -16.66 7.28
C LEU A 354 -13.84 -17.13 6.03
N CYS A 355 -14.58 -17.27 4.95
CA CYS A 355 -14.07 -17.51 3.61
C CYS A 355 -14.71 -16.53 2.62
N TRP A 356 -14.11 -16.43 1.45
CA TRP A 356 -14.64 -15.68 0.32
C TRP A 356 -14.49 -16.48 -0.98
N PRO A 357 -15.43 -16.36 -1.92
CA PRO A 357 -15.40 -17.14 -3.16
C PRO A 357 -14.47 -16.53 -4.22
N GLY A 358 -13.92 -17.37 -5.09
CA GLY A 358 -13.12 -16.94 -6.25
C GLY A 358 -11.62 -16.84 -5.96
N ASP A 359 -10.97 -15.89 -6.65
CA ASP A 359 -9.54 -15.60 -6.55
C ASP A 359 -9.30 -14.08 -6.44
N MET A 360 -8.04 -13.70 -6.19
CA MET A 360 -7.69 -12.30 -5.96
C MET A 360 -7.92 -11.43 -7.19
N GLU A 361 -7.73 -11.98 -8.40
CA GLU A 361 -7.97 -11.24 -9.63
C GLU A 361 -9.45 -10.84 -9.74
N ARG A 362 -10.36 -11.79 -9.52
CA ARG A 362 -11.80 -11.54 -9.52
C ARG A 362 -12.18 -10.52 -8.43
N ARG A 363 -11.61 -10.63 -7.23
CA ARG A 363 -11.83 -9.67 -6.13
C ARG A 363 -11.36 -8.27 -6.50
N LEU A 364 -10.21 -8.14 -7.15
CA LEU A 364 -9.70 -6.84 -7.58
C LEU A 364 -10.54 -6.28 -8.73
N ARG A 365 -10.99 -7.09 -9.69
CA ARG A 365 -11.78 -6.63 -10.85
C ARG A 365 -13.20 -6.17 -10.49
N SER A 366 -13.83 -6.75 -9.47
CA SER A 366 -15.28 -6.63 -9.22
C SER A 366 -15.81 -5.24 -8.88
N GLY A 367 -14.99 -4.31 -8.38
CA GLY A 367 -15.49 -3.05 -7.81
C GLY A 367 -15.87 -3.14 -6.32
N GLU A 368 -16.16 -4.35 -5.85
CA GLU A 368 -16.91 -4.59 -4.62
C GLU A 368 -16.12 -5.45 -3.63
N ALA A 369 -16.30 -5.17 -2.33
CA ALA A 369 -15.75 -6.00 -1.28
C ALA A 369 -16.27 -7.45 -1.43
N PRO A 370 -15.42 -8.48 -1.24
CA PRO A 370 -15.84 -9.86 -1.37
C PRO A 370 -16.94 -10.19 -0.34
N VAL A 371 -17.88 -11.04 -0.77
CA VAL A 371 -18.87 -11.60 0.15
C VAL A 371 -18.16 -12.59 1.07
N LEU A 372 -18.17 -12.29 2.37
CA LEU A 372 -17.60 -13.16 3.39
C LEU A 372 -18.70 -14.04 4.00
N SER A 373 -18.41 -15.32 4.17
CA SER A 373 -19.29 -16.30 4.81
C SER A 373 -18.48 -17.25 5.69
N PRO A 374 -19.11 -17.94 6.67
CA PRO A 374 -18.48 -19.09 7.31
C PRO A 374 -18.04 -20.14 6.26
N PRO A 375 -16.97 -20.92 6.54
CA PRO A 375 -16.39 -21.89 5.60
C PRO A 375 -17.33 -23.01 5.15
#